data_AF-A0A925J393-F1
#
_entry.id   AF-A0A925J393-F1
#
_cell.length_a   1.000
_cell.length_b   1.000
_cell.length_c   1.000
_cell.angle_alpha   90.00
_cell.angle_beta   90.00
_cell.angle_gamma   90.00
#
_symmetry.space_group_name_H-M   'P 1'
#
loop_
_entity.id
_entity.type
_entity.pdbx_description
1 polymer ?
#
loop_
_entity_poly.entity_id
_entity_poly.type
_entity_poly.pdbx_seq_one_letter_code
_entity_poly.pdbx_strand_id
1 'polypeptide(L)'
;MTGKVIGFTGNINEYRLDYPLFKKIAEQHPDKTLVLVGPLNSEVYKDYGLHTMPNVVLTGGKHIRELPAFLQHFDVTIIPFVKNKLTASIYPLKINEYLAAGKPVVATNFSEDIRSFANDVYIADSHEAFLNAISRAIAEDGPELVEQRVATARSNSWTERVGQFWEVVDRHLAPKEVVK
;
A
#
# COMPACT_ATOMS: atom_id res chain seq x y z
N MET A 1 -20.62 8.70 6.19
CA MET A 1 -19.98 8.45 4.88
C MET A 1 -20.83 7.41 4.19
N THR A 2 -21.35 7.72 3.00
CA THR A 2 -22.13 6.77 2.19
C THR A 2 -21.27 6.36 1.00
N GLY A 3 -21.15 5.07 0.72
CA GLY A 3 -20.31 4.54 -0.36
C GLY A 3 -19.06 3.81 0.12
N LYS A 4 -18.30 3.27 -0.84
CA LYS A 4 -17.08 2.50 -0.59
C LYS A 4 -15.92 3.42 -0.22
N VAL A 5 -14.96 2.92 0.55
CA VAL A 5 -13.80 3.69 1.04
C VAL A 5 -12.51 3.22 0.37
N ILE A 6 -11.83 4.15 -0.29
CA ILE A 6 -10.48 4.00 -0.85
C ILE A 6 -9.49 4.58 0.15
N GLY A 7 -8.62 3.74 0.72
CA GLY A 7 -7.77 4.12 1.84
C GLY A 7 -6.28 4.18 1.52
N PHE A 8 -5.61 5.24 1.98
CA PHE A 8 -4.15 5.31 2.04
C PHE A 8 -3.71 5.60 3.47
N THR A 9 -2.73 4.85 3.98
CA THR A 9 -2.01 5.17 5.21
C THR A 9 -0.56 5.53 4.92
N GLY A 10 -0.09 6.62 5.54
CA GLY A 10 1.31 7.01 5.49
C GLY A 10 1.53 8.52 5.46
N ASN A 11 2.81 8.89 5.47
CA ASN A 11 3.23 10.29 5.42
C ASN A 11 2.84 10.92 4.06
N ILE A 12 2.03 11.98 4.10
CA ILE A 12 1.64 12.79 2.95
C ILE A 12 2.76 13.79 2.66
N ASN A 13 3.64 13.42 1.72
CA ASN A 13 4.83 14.19 1.35
C ASN A 13 5.01 14.31 -0.17
N GLU A 14 5.87 15.22 -0.62
CA GLU A 14 6.09 15.53 -2.04
C GLU A 14 6.98 14.50 -2.77
N TYR A 15 7.77 13.70 -2.04
CA TYR A 15 8.84 12.90 -2.65
C TYR A 15 8.39 11.58 -3.25
N ARG A 16 7.28 11.02 -2.74
CA ARG A 16 6.85 9.66 -3.07
C ARG A 16 5.46 9.58 -3.64
N LEU A 17 4.60 10.54 -3.37
CA LEU A 17 3.18 10.46 -3.71
C LEU A 17 2.87 11.02 -5.10
N ASP A 18 2.04 10.29 -5.84
CA ASP A 18 1.51 10.73 -7.12
C ASP A 18 0.21 11.52 -6.90
N TYR A 19 0.35 12.84 -6.67
CA TYR A 19 -0.79 13.75 -6.48
C TYR A 19 -1.72 13.86 -7.70
N PRO A 20 -1.22 13.89 -8.95
CA PRO A 20 -2.08 13.75 -10.12
C PRO A 20 -2.96 12.50 -10.08
N LEU A 21 -2.41 11.36 -9.64
CA LEU A 21 -3.18 10.13 -9.48
C LEU A 21 -4.22 10.23 -8.36
N PHE A 22 -3.88 10.79 -7.20
CA PHE A 22 -4.88 11.01 -6.14
C PHE A 22 -6.07 11.87 -6.61
N LYS A 23 -5.79 12.93 -7.37
CA LYS A 23 -6.83 13.78 -7.96
C LYS A 23 -7.72 12.98 -8.91
N LYS A 24 -7.12 12.22 -9.82
CA LYS A 24 -7.85 11.34 -10.75
C LYS A 24 -8.70 10.30 -10.03
N ILE A 25 -8.21 9.73 -8.92
CA ILE A 25 -8.97 8.77 -8.09
C ILE A 25 -10.24 9.43 -7.55
N ALA A 26 -10.11 10.63 -6.98
CA ALA A 26 -11.25 11.36 -6.43
C ALA A 26 -12.26 11.76 -7.53
N GLU A 27 -11.78 12.22 -8.69
CA GLU A 27 -12.63 12.63 -9.83
C GLU A 27 -13.35 11.44 -10.48
N GLN A 28 -12.69 10.29 -10.62
CA GLN A 28 -13.25 9.11 -11.29
C GLN A 28 -14.20 8.31 -10.39
N HIS A 29 -14.12 8.49 -9.07
CA HIS A 29 -14.93 7.79 -8.09
C HIS A 29 -15.70 8.75 -7.17
N PRO A 30 -16.58 9.62 -7.72
CA PRO A 30 -17.39 10.53 -6.91
C PRO A 30 -18.37 9.78 -5.98
N ASP A 31 -18.64 8.50 -6.25
CA ASP A 31 -19.46 7.59 -5.46
C ASP A 31 -18.71 6.95 -4.26
N LYS A 32 -17.40 7.16 -4.15
CA LYS A 32 -16.52 6.60 -3.12
C LYS A 32 -15.83 7.71 -2.35
N THR A 33 -15.41 7.42 -1.13
CA THR A 33 -14.60 8.36 -0.32
C THR A 33 -13.13 7.97 -0.37
N LEU A 34 -12.26 8.89 -0.79
CA LEU A 34 -10.82 8.76 -0.69
C LEU A 34 -10.35 9.26 0.68
N VAL A 35 -9.87 8.35 1.53
CA VAL A 35 -9.39 8.66 2.88
C VAL A 35 -7.88 8.57 2.94
N LEU A 36 -7.23 9.69 3.26
CA LEU A 36 -5.79 9.84 3.38
C LEU A 36 -5.42 9.98 4.85
N VAL A 37 -4.85 8.90 5.42
CA VAL A 37 -4.51 8.78 6.84
C VAL A 37 -3.02 8.96 7.06
N GLY A 38 -2.63 10.09 7.65
CA GLY A 38 -1.27 10.31 8.10
C GLY A 38 -0.84 11.76 8.13
N PRO A 39 0.38 12.03 8.61
CA PRO A 39 0.91 13.39 8.74
C PRO A 39 0.92 14.14 7.41
N LEU A 40 0.47 15.39 7.42
CA LEU A 40 0.47 16.30 6.27
C LEU A 40 1.79 17.10 6.26
N ASN A 41 2.89 16.47 5.84
CA ASN A 41 4.23 17.09 5.83
C ASN A 41 4.55 17.80 4.51
N SER A 42 3.53 18.11 3.72
CA SER A 42 3.64 18.79 2.44
C SER A 42 2.32 19.44 2.11
N GLU A 43 2.34 20.59 1.42
CA GLU A 43 1.12 21.29 1.00
C GLU A 43 0.72 20.98 -0.45
N VAL A 44 1.47 20.14 -1.18
CA VAL A 44 1.21 19.83 -2.59
C VAL A 44 -0.22 19.30 -2.82
N TYR A 45 -0.84 18.64 -1.84
CA TYR A 45 -2.25 18.24 -1.93
C TYR A 45 -3.21 19.42 -2.17
N LYS A 46 -2.84 20.64 -1.76
CA LYS A 46 -3.61 21.87 -1.98
C LYS A 46 -3.57 22.30 -3.44
N ASP A 47 -2.40 22.21 -4.08
CA ASP A 47 -2.20 22.57 -5.49
C ASP A 47 -3.07 21.70 -6.42
N TYR A 48 -3.35 20.46 -6.01
CA TYR A 48 -4.24 19.55 -6.73
C TYR A 48 -5.71 19.62 -6.28
N GLY A 49 -6.05 20.53 -5.35
CA GLY A 49 -7.42 20.73 -4.87
C GLY A 49 -7.97 19.60 -4.01
N LEU A 50 -7.14 18.67 -3.53
CA LEU A 50 -7.61 17.50 -2.78
C LEU A 50 -8.37 17.89 -1.49
N HIS A 51 -7.98 19.00 -0.86
CA HIS A 51 -8.60 19.50 0.36
C HIS A 51 -10.00 20.12 0.17
N THR A 52 -10.41 20.42 -1.06
CA THR A 52 -11.72 21.01 -1.36
C THR A 52 -12.67 20.02 -2.04
N MET A 53 -12.18 18.85 -2.43
CA MET A 53 -13.00 17.82 -3.06
C MET A 53 -13.96 17.20 -2.04
N PRO A 54 -15.26 17.09 -2.36
CA PRO A 54 -16.29 16.67 -1.40
C PRO A 54 -16.16 15.20 -0.97
N ASN A 55 -15.42 14.39 -1.73
CA ASN A 55 -15.19 12.97 -1.49
C ASN A 55 -13.76 12.64 -1.06
N VAL A 56 -12.98 13.64 -0.60
CA VAL A 56 -11.62 13.45 -0.08
C VAL A 56 -11.58 13.80 1.41
N VAL A 57 -11.00 12.92 2.22
CA VAL A 57 -10.85 13.11 3.66
C VAL A 57 -9.36 13.03 4.02
N LEU A 58 -8.79 14.16 4.44
CA LEU A 58 -7.44 14.26 4.99
C LEU A 58 -7.54 14.18 6.52
N THR A 59 -7.11 13.08 7.13
CA THR A 59 -7.31 12.91 8.59
C THR A 59 -6.24 13.56 9.45
N GLY A 60 -5.12 13.96 8.84
CA GLY A 60 -3.89 14.29 9.54
C GLY A 60 -3.24 13.07 10.20
N GLY A 61 -2.18 13.32 10.98
CA GLY A 61 -1.45 12.29 11.71
C GLY A 61 -2.32 11.54 12.71
N LYS A 62 -2.10 10.23 12.81
CA LYS A 62 -2.78 9.34 13.76
C LYS A 62 -1.76 8.52 14.53
N HIS A 63 -2.09 8.18 15.76
CA HIS A 63 -1.29 7.25 16.53
C HIS A 63 -1.37 5.86 15.88
N ILE A 64 -0.28 5.09 15.90
CA ILE A 64 -0.20 3.78 15.23
C ILE A 64 -1.32 2.81 15.67
N ARG A 65 -1.76 2.93 16.94
CA ARG A 65 -2.87 2.14 17.50
C ARG A 65 -4.25 2.46 16.90
N GLU A 66 -4.40 3.59 16.23
CA GLU A 66 -5.65 3.98 15.56
C GLU A 66 -5.74 3.40 14.14
N LEU A 67 -4.61 3.08 13.50
CA LEU A 67 -4.58 2.61 12.11
C LEU A 67 -5.44 1.37 11.84
N PRO A 68 -5.48 0.34 12.72
CA PRO A 68 -6.36 -0.82 12.51
C PRO A 68 -7.84 -0.43 12.38
N ALA A 69 -8.29 0.59 13.12
CA ALA A 69 -9.67 1.07 13.06
C ALA A 69 -9.97 1.80 11.74
N PHE A 70 -8.98 2.37 11.06
CA PHE A 70 -9.15 2.87 9.69
C PHE A 70 -9.17 1.72 8.69
N LEU A 71 -8.21 0.80 8.79
CA LEU A 71 -8.08 -0.32 7.86
C LEU A 71 -9.35 -1.17 7.80
N GLN A 72 -10.00 -1.47 8.93
CA GLN A 72 -11.25 -2.24 8.94
C GLN A 72 -12.35 -1.62 8.05
N HIS A 73 -12.38 -0.29 7.92
CA HIS A 73 -13.38 0.46 7.15
C HIS A 73 -12.99 0.68 5.69
N PHE A 74 -11.74 0.40 5.30
CA PHE A 74 -11.34 0.49 3.90
C PHE A 74 -11.88 -0.70 3.12
N ASP A 75 -12.50 -0.44 1.98
CA ASP A 75 -12.91 -1.46 1.02
C ASP A 75 -11.75 -1.82 0.07
N VAL A 76 -10.85 -0.86 -0.18
CA VAL A 76 -9.61 -1.07 -0.93
C VAL A 76 -8.54 -0.14 -0.38
N THR A 77 -7.30 -0.60 -0.38
CA THR A 77 -6.13 0.18 0.00
C THR A 77 -5.28 0.50 -1.21
N ILE A 78 -4.58 1.64 -1.18
CA ILE A 78 -3.78 2.10 -2.31
C ILE A 78 -2.34 2.44 -1.92
N ILE A 79 -1.41 2.26 -2.86
CA ILE A 79 -0.01 2.69 -2.80
C ILE A 79 0.34 3.45 -4.10
N PRO A 80 -0.11 4.71 -4.23
CA PRO A 80 0.07 5.51 -5.45
C PRO A 80 1.42 6.23 -5.43
N PHE A 81 2.52 5.47 -5.49
CA PHE A 81 3.85 6.04 -5.45
C PHE A 81 4.35 6.41 -6.86
N VAL A 82 5.00 7.57 -7.01
CA VAL A 82 5.70 7.90 -8.27
C VAL A 82 6.85 6.92 -8.47
N LYS A 83 7.20 6.59 -9.73
CA LYS A 83 8.37 5.76 -10.03
C LYS A 83 9.60 6.64 -10.24
N ASN A 84 10.48 6.71 -9.24
CA ASN A 84 11.72 7.49 -9.27
C ASN A 84 12.85 6.75 -8.55
N LYS A 85 14.05 7.33 -8.52
CA LYS A 85 15.23 6.71 -7.89
C LYS A 85 15.01 6.37 -6.41
N LEU A 86 14.26 7.21 -5.69
CA LEU A 86 13.96 6.98 -4.27
C LEU A 86 12.98 5.80 -4.11
N THR A 87 11.85 5.84 -4.81
CA THR A 87 10.79 4.83 -4.65
C THR A 87 11.17 3.47 -5.22
N ALA A 88 12.01 3.42 -6.25
CA ALA A 88 12.53 2.17 -6.82
C ALA A 88 13.28 1.30 -5.80
N SER A 89 13.81 1.88 -4.72
CA SER A 89 14.51 1.20 -3.64
C SER A 89 13.68 1.04 -2.36
N ILE A 90 12.37 1.32 -2.41
CA ILE A 90 11.49 1.21 -1.24
C ILE A 90 10.80 -0.15 -1.20
N TYR A 91 10.98 -0.84 -0.07
CA TYR A 91 10.03 -1.84 0.42
C TYR A 91 8.94 -1.15 1.28
N PRO A 92 7.69 -1.04 0.79
CA PRO A 92 6.67 -0.28 1.51
C PRO A 92 6.07 -1.12 2.66
N LEU A 93 6.44 -0.87 3.91
CA LEU A 93 5.91 -1.63 5.07
C LEU A 93 4.36 -1.75 5.08
N LYS A 94 3.66 -0.70 4.66
CA LYS A 94 2.19 -0.65 4.57
C LYS A 94 1.57 -1.78 3.74
N ILE A 95 2.28 -2.34 2.76
CA ILE A 95 1.74 -3.49 2.01
C ILE A 95 1.47 -4.67 2.95
N ASN A 96 2.38 -4.95 3.88
CA ASN A 96 2.20 -6.03 4.84
C ASN A 96 1.08 -5.71 5.84
N GLU A 97 0.92 -4.45 6.23
CA GLU A 97 -0.17 -4.01 7.10
C GLU A 97 -1.53 -4.21 6.43
N TYR A 98 -1.65 -3.84 5.15
CA TYR A 98 -2.87 -4.02 4.37
C TYR A 98 -3.18 -5.50 4.14
N LEU A 99 -2.18 -6.28 3.75
CA LEU A 99 -2.30 -7.72 3.53
C LEU A 99 -2.65 -8.45 4.84
N ALA A 100 -2.07 -8.06 5.98
CA ALA A 100 -2.39 -8.62 7.30
C ALA A 100 -3.82 -8.28 7.74
N ALA A 101 -4.33 -7.11 7.35
CA ALA A 101 -5.73 -6.74 7.51
C ALA A 101 -6.65 -7.40 6.47
N GLY A 102 -6.10 -8.22 5.59
CA GLY A 102 -6.84 -8.91 4.54
C GLY A 102 -7.45 -7.98 3.50
N LYS A 103 -6.88 -6.78 3.29
CA LYS A 103 -7.47 -5.77 2.41
C LYS A 103 -6.91 -5.85 0.98
N PRO A 104 -7.76 -5.64 -0.05
CA PRO A 104 -7.25 -5.47 -1.41
C PRO A 104 -6.27 -4.31 -1.49
N VAL A 105 -5.18 -4.48 -2.24
CA VAL A 105 -4.14 -3.45 -2.41
C VAL A 105 -3.98 -3.14 -3.90
N VAL A 106 -4.07 -1.87 -4.27
CA VAL A 106 -3.72 -1.37 -5.60
C VAL A 106 -2.46 -0.51 -5.51
N ALA A 107 -1.44 -0.84 -6.29
CA ALA A 107 -0.16 -0.14 -6.25
C ALA A 107 0.33 0.24 -7.65
N THR A 108 1.09 1.33 -7.75
CA THR A 108 1.83 1.64 -8.97
C THR A 108 3.02 0.69 -9.11
N ASN A 109 3.47 0.42 -10.33
CA ASN A 109 4.67 -0.40 -10.59
C ASN A 109 5.98 0.38 -10.32
N PHE A 110 6.20 0.78 -9.08
CA PHE A 110 7.30 1.70 -8.71
C PHE A 110 8.63 1.02 -8.35
N SER A 111 8.65 -0.25 -7.92
CA SER A 111 9.87 -0.98 -7.49
C SER A 111 9.88 -2.47 -7.86
N GLU A 112 11.00 -3.17 -7.66
CA GLU A 112 11.05 -4.64 -7.74
C GLU A 112 10.30 -5.28 -6.57
N ASP A 113 10.45 -4.71 -5.37
CA ASP A 113 9.75 -5.17 -4.18
C ASP A 113 8.24 -5.21 -4.38
N ILE A 114 7.64 -4.17 -4.98
CA ILE A 114 6.18 -4.18 -5.20
C ILE A 114 5.78 -5.29 -6.20
N ARG A 115 6.60 -5.56 -7.22
CA ARG A 115 6.34 -6.64 -8.20
C ARG A 115 6.40 -8.02 -7.59
N SER A 116 7.14 -8.22 -6.50
CA SER A 116 7.16 -9.50 -5.79
C SER A 116 5.80 -9.88 -5.18
N PHE A 117 4.88 -8.93 -5.02
CA PHE A 117 3.52 -9.15 -4.52
C PHE A 117 2.47 -9.33 -5.63
N ALA A 118 2.85 -9.46 -6.90
CA ALA A 118 1.92 -9.47 -8.03
C ALA A 118 0.82 -10.56 -7.98
N ASN A 119 1.00 -11.61 -7.17
CA ASN A 119 -0.03 -12.64 -6.94
C ASN A 119 -1.11 -12.20 -5.94
N ASP A 120 -0.81 -11.24 -5.06
CA ASP A 120 -1.65 -10.83 -3.93
C ASP A 120 -2.19 -9.41 -4.06
N VAL A 121 -1.64 -8.61 -4.98
CA VAL A 121 -1.98 -7.19 -5.16
C VAL A 121 -2.17 -6.83 -6.63
N TYR A 122 -2.94 -5.76 -6.88
CA TYR A 122 -3.16 -5.22 -8.20
C TYR A 122 -2.08 -4.19 -8.52
N ILE A 123 -1.21 -4.50 -9.48
CA ILE A 123 -0.12 -3.61 -9.90
C ILE A 123 -0.51 -2.93 -11.22
N ALA A 124 -0.43 -1.60 -11.24
CA ALA A 124 -0.79 -0.79 -12.39
C ALA A 124 0.42 -0.01 -12.94
N ASP A 125 0.56 -0.02 -14.26
CA ASP A 125 1.61 0.69 -15.00
C ASP A 125 1.18 2.08 -15.50
N SER A 126 -0.10 2.42 -15.37
CA SER A 126 -0.65 3.72 -15.75
C SER A 126 -1.74 4.18 -14.79
N HIS A 127 -2.06 5.48 -14.81
CA HIS A 127 -3.17 6.02 -14.02
C HIS A 127 -4.50 5.37 -14.39
N GLU A 128 -4.77 5.16 -15.68
CA GLU A 128 -6.00 4.49 -16.12
C GLU A 128 -6.10 3.05 -15.61
N ALA A 129 -5.01 2.28 -15.73
CA ALA A 129 -4.96 0.93 -15.19
C ALA A 129 -5.15 0.92 -13.66
N PHE A 130 -4.64 1.92 -12.96
CA PHE A 130 -4.79 2.07 -11.51
C PHE A 130 -6.26 2.31 -11.12
N LEU A 131 -6.95 3.22 -11.82
CA LEU A 131 -8.36 3.51 -11.59
C LEU A 131 -9.25 2.28 -11.87
N ASN A 132 -8.96 1.56 -12.94
CA ASN A 132 -9.67 0.32 -13.26
C ASN A 132 -9.40 -0.77 -12.21
N ALA A 133 -8.16 -0.86 -11.73
CA ALA A 133 -7.77 -1.80 -10.69
C ALA A 133 -8.47 -1.54 -9.35
N ILE A 134 -8.77 -0.28 -8.99
CA ILE A 134 -9.58 0.04 -7.80
C ILE A 134 -10.96 -0.63 -7.88
N SER A 135 -11.66 -0.47 -9.00
CA SER A 135 -13.00 -1.05 -9.17
C SER A 135 -12.95 -2.57 -9.16
N ARG A 136 -11.96 -3.16 -9.84
CA ARG A 136 -11.74 -4.61 -9.85
C ARG A 136 -11.41 -5.16 -8.47
N ALA A 137 -10.49 -4.54 -7.75
CA ALA A 137 -10.08 -4.96 -6.42
C ALA A 137 -11.24 -4.98 -5.41
N ILE A 138 -12.19 -4.03 -5.51
CA ILE A 138 -13.40 -4.03 -4.70
C ILE A 138 -14.38 -5.12 -5.13
N ALA A 139 -14.54 -5.35 -6.45
CA ALA A 139 -15.53 -6.27 -6.99
C ALA A 139 -15.12 -7.75 -6.88
N GLU A 140 -13.83 -8.04 -7.04
CA GLU A 140 -13.26 -9.38 -6.96
C GLU A 140 -13.04 -9.83 -5.50
N ASP A 141 -13.14 -8.91 -4.52
CA ASP A 141 -12.82 -9.20 -3.14
C ASP A 141 -13.70 -10.30 -2.53
N GLY A 142 -13.09 -11.19 -1.74
CA GLY A 142 -13.80 -12.31 -1.15
C GLY A 142 -12.96 -13.11 -0.14
N PRO A 143 -13.57 -14.08 0.58
CA PRO A 143 -12.92 -14.80 1.66
C PRO A 143 -11.60 -15.48 1.27
N GLU A 144 -11.54 -16.08 0.08
CA GLU A 144 -10.33 -16.76 -0.41
C GLU A 144 -9.16 -15.78 -0.63
N LEU A 145 -9.43 -14.61 -1.22
CA LEU A 145 -8.43 -13.56 -1.41
C LEU A 145 -8.02 -12.93 -0.08
N VAL A 146 -8.94 -12.79 0.87
CA VAL A 146 -8.62 -12.35 2.24
C VAL A 146 -7.63 -13.31 2.89
N GLU A 147 -7.91 -14.61 2.85
CA GLU A 147 -7.02 -15.64 3.41
C GLU A 147 -5.65 -15.66 2.72
N GLN A 148 -5.63 -15.56 1.39
CA GLN A 148 -4.40 -15.50 0.61
C GLN A 148 -3.51 -14.31 1.03
N ARG A 149 -4.09 -13.11 1.09
CA ARG A 149 -3.37 -11.89 1.50
C ARG A 149 -2.85 -12.01 2.94
N VAL A 150 -3.64 -12.55 3.85
CA VAL A 150 -3.22 -12.78 5.24
C VAL A 150 -2.08 -13.81 5.32
N ALA A 151 -2.12 -14.87 4.51
CA ALA A 151 -1.05 -15.86 4.45
C ALA A 151 0.27 -15.24 3.95
N THR A 152 0.22 -14.42 2.89
CA THR A 152 1.38 -13.65 2.42
C THR A 152 1.90 -12.69 3.48
N ALA A 153 1.04 -12.00 4.23
CA ALA A 153 1.50 -11.13 5.31
C ALA A 153 2.20 -11.91 6.44
N ARG A 154 1.72 -13.11 6.78
CA ARG A 154 2.33 -13.96 7.82
C ARG A 154 3.75 -14.39 7.46
N SER A 155 4.01 -14.75 6.21
CA SER A 155 5.36 -15.11 5.73
C SER A 155 6.33 -13.91 5.73
N ASN A 156 5.79 -12.70 5.84
CA ASN A 156 6.53 -11.44 5.94
C ASN A 156 6.58 -10.88 7.37
N SER A 157 6.17 -11.64 8.38
CA SER A 157 6.24 -11.19 9.77
C SER A 157 7.69 -11.00 10.24
N TRP A 158 7.89 -10.20 11.29
CA TRP A 158 9.22 -9.97 11.86
C TRP A 158 9.92 -11.27 12.27
N THR A 159 9.18 -12.21 12.85
CA THR A 159 9.70 -13.53 13.24
C THR A 159 10.26 -14.28 12.03
N GLU A 160 9.49 -14.34 10.93
CA GLU A 160 9.91 -15.02 9.69
C GLU A 160 11.09 -14.30 9.03
N ARG A 161 11.05 -12.97 8.95
CA ARG A 161 12.14 -12.17 8.36
C ARG A 161 13.45 -12.29 9.14
N VAL A 162 13.38 -12.33 10.47
CA VAL A 162 14.55 -12.56 11.32
C VAL A 162 15.08 -13.98 11.15
N GLY A 163 14.20 -14.98 11.02
CA GLY A 163 14.61 -16.35 10.69
C GLY A 163 15.38 -16.44 9.37
N GLN A 164 14.82 -15.88 8.30
CA GLN A 164 15.46 -15.80 6.98
C GLN A 164 16.82 -15.09 7.03
N PHE A 165 16.92 -14.02 7.82
CA PHE A 165 18.18 -13.31 8.03
C PHE A 165 19.23 -14.22 8.67
N TRP A 166 18.87 -14.94 9.73
CA TRP A 166 19.78 -15.88 10.39
C TRP A 166 20.21 -17.03 9.48
N GLU A 167 19.32 -17.58 8.66
CA GLU A 167 19.69 -18.60 7.67
C GLU A 167 20.78 -18.12 6.70
N VAL A 168 20.72 -16.85 6.27
CA VAL A 168 21.75 -16.27 5.42
C VAL A 168 23.05 -16.09 6.20
N VAL A 169 23.00 -15.59 7.43
CA VAL A 169 24.17 -15.41 8.29
C VAL A 169 24.85 -16.76 8.54
N ASP A 170 24.11 -17.75 9.00
CA ASP A 170 24.62 -19.08 9.34
C ASP A 170 25.23 -19.77 8.12
N ARG A 171 24.62 -19.63 6.94
CA ARG A 171 25.20 -20.16 5.69
C ARG A 171 26.58 -19.58 5.37
N HIS A 172 26.83 -18.31 5.69
CA HIS A 172 28.11 -17.65 5.42
C HIS A 172 29.13 -17.82 6.56
N LEU A 173 28.66 -18.03 7.78
CA LEU A 173 29.50 -18.28 8.95
C LEU A 173 29.81 -19.77 9.18
N ALA A 174 29.08 -20.69 8.54
CA ALA A 174 29.37 -22.12 8.60
C ALA A 174 30.83 -22.38 8.19
N PRO A 175 31.60 -23.16 8.97
CA PRO A 175 32.98 -23.47 8.63
C PRO A 175 33.00 -24.17 7.26
N LYS A 176 33.77 -23.61 6.32
CA LYS A 176 34.02 -24.28 5.04
C LYS A 176 34.64 -25.63 5.35
N GLU A 177 34.01 -26.72 4.91
CA GLU A 177 34.62 -28.04 4.99
C GLU A 177 36.02 -27.97 4.35
N VAL A 178 37.04 -28.19 5.18
CA VAL A 178 38.41 -28.37 4.69
C VAL A 178 38.43 -29.75 4.05
N VAL A 179 38.27 -29.79 2.74
CA VAL A 179 38.50 -31.01 1.96
C VAL A 179 39.96 -31.41 2.17
N LYS A 180 40.17 -32.55 2.83
CA LYS A 180 41.48 -33.19 3.02
C LYS A 180 41.94 -33.87 1.75
#